data_AF-A0A914DH88-F1
#
_entry.id   AF-A0A914DH88-F1
#
_cell.length_a   1.000
_cell.length_b   1.000
_cell.length_c   1.000
_cell.angle_alpha   90.00
_cell.angle_beta   90.00
_cell.angle_gamma   90.00
#
_symmetry.space_group_name_H-M   'P 1'
#
loop_
_entity.id
_entity.type
_entity.pdbx_description
1 polymer ?
#
loop_
_entity_poly.entity_id
_entity_poly.type
_entity_poly.pdbx_seq_one_letter_code
_entity_poly.pdbx_strand_id
1 'polypeptide(L)'
;MEEVQWNDTVQNYILSQLTKKMTSYENFYKSNLGFGGYLPWFSVNDTGLWRMDANTASVNGQDNGELIWALVAAYKSLNDSGNLDLAERYKNYVDIMSKNMEIMFLKKNSTFAGLRCSAAFNATTTPPVATNYWSTDNCYLDDPYGNE
;
A
#
# COMPACT_ATOMS: atom_id res chain seq x y z
N MET A 1 27.98 14.21 -2.02
CA MET A 1 26.80 14.23 -2.89
C MET A 1 26.33 15.67 -2.92
N GLU A 2 26.24 16.26 -4.10
CA GLU A 2 25.72 17.60 -4.29
C GLU A 2 24.19 17.52 -4.23
N GLU A 3 23.57 18.38 -3.42
CA GLU A 3 22.11 18.39 -3.25
C GLU A 3 21.49 19.01 -4.51
N VAL A 4 20.66 18.25 -5.22
CA VAL A 4 19.95 18.76 -6.41
C VAL A 4 18.88 19.75 -5.95
N GLN A 5 19.17 21.03 -6.12
CA GLN A 5 18.21 22.11 -5.84
C GLN A 5 17.24 22.25 -7.02
N TRP A 6 16.08 21.61 -6.92
CA TRP A 6 14.97 21.82 -7.85
C TRP A 6 14.38 23.22 -7.66
N ASN A 7 14.00 23.89 -8.76
CA ASN A 7 13.32 25.18 -8.63
C ASN A 7 11.94 25.03 -7.96
N ASP A 8 11.44 26.12 -7.36
CA ASP A 8 10.20 26.13 -6.58
C ASP A 8 8.99 25.61 -7.36
N THR A 9 8.93 25.85 -8.68
CA THR A 9 7.84 25.34 -9.53
C THR A 9 7.81 23.82 -9.57
N VAL A 10 8.98 23.19 -9.72
CA VAL A 10 9.10 21.73 -9.74
C VAL A 10 8.79 21.15 -8.37
N GLN A 11 9.31 21.75 -7.30
CA GLN A 11 9.03 21.30 -5.93
C GLN A 11 7.52 21.37 -5.63
N ASN A 12 6.88 22.51 -5.92
CA ASN A 12 5.45 22.69 -5.71
C ASN A 12 4.61 21.70 -6.54
N TYR A 13 5.03 21.41 -7.78
CA TYR A 13 4.39 20.40 -8.59
C TYR A 13 4.50 18.99 -7.95
N ILE A 14 5.68 18.60 -7.50
CA ILE A 14 5.92 17.30 -6.85
C ILE A 14 5.05 17.18 -5.58
N LEU A 15 5.08 18.20 -4.70
CA LEU A 15 4.27 18.21 -3.48
C LEU A 15 2.77 18.12 -3.79
N SER A 16 2.31 18.79 -4.85
CA SER A 16 0.92 18.69 -5.33
C SER A 16 0.58 17.27 -5.78
N GLN A 17 1.46 16.60 -6.52
CA GLN A 17 1.23 15.22 -6.98
C GLN A 17 1.24 14.23 -5.82
N LEU A 18 2.18 14.34 -4.89
CA LEU A 18 2.25 13.49 -3.70
C LEU A 18 1.01 13.67 -2.82
N THR A 19 0.58 14.91 -2.61
CA THR A 19 -0.66 15.23 -1.89
C THR A 19 -1.88 14.59 -2.54
N LYS A 20 -2.02 14.70 -3.87
CA LYS A 20 -3.14 14.08 -4.61
C LYS A 20 -3.12 12.56 -4.51
N LYS A 21 -1.96 11.93 -4.70
CA LYS A 21 -1.80 10.47 -4.58
C LYS A 21 -2.20 9.98 -3.19
N MET A 22 -1.69 10.60 -2.13
CA MET A 22 -2.02 10.21 -0.77
C MET A 22 -3.51 10.40 -0.45
N THR A 23 -4.11 11.52 -0.88
CA THR A 23 -5.57 11.72 -0.76
C THR A 23 -6.36 10.62 -1.47
N SER A 24 -5.94 10.20 -2.66
CA SER A 24 -6.57 9.09 -3.38
C SER A 24 -6.45 7.76 -2.63
N TYR A 25 -5.29 7.47 -2.03
CA TYR A 25 -5.06 6.25 -1.24
C TYR A 25 -5.90 6.22 0.04
N GLU A 26 -5.97 7.34 0.75
CA GLU A 26 -6.81 7.50 1.95
C GLU A 26 -8.30 7.34 1.62
N ASN A 27 -8.76 7.94 0.52
CA ASN A 27 -10.15 7.81 0.08
C ASN A 27 -10.49 6.39 -0.37
N PHE A 28 -9.58 5.74 -1.10
CA PHE A 28 -9.74 4.34 -1.48
C PHE A 28 -9.87 3.46 -0.24
N TYR A 29 -8.96 3.62 0.73
CA TYR A 29 -8.99 2.86 1.98
C TYR A 29 -10.29 3.06 2.76
N LYS A 30 -10.76 4.30 2.92
CA LYS A 30 -12.03 4.61 3.62
C LYS A 30 -13.23 3.89 3.02
N SER A 31 -13.26 3.76 1.69
CA SER A 31 -14.36 3.09 0.98
C SER A 31 -14.16 1.57 0.84
N ASN A 32 -12.96 1.06 1.12
CA ASN A 32 -12.57 -0.33 0.87
C ASN A 32 -11.73 -0.91 2.02
N LEU A 33 -12.25 -0.84 3.26
CA LEU A 33 -11.53 -1.24 4.47
C LEU A 33 -10.94 -2.66 4.44
N GLY A 34 -11.56 -3.58 3.70
CA GLY A 34 -11.09 -4.96 3.56
C GLY A 34 -9.78 -5.10 2.78
N PHE A 35 -9.32 -4.03 2.13
CA PHE A 35 -8.01 -3.98 1.52
C PHE A 35 -6.90 -3.66 2.53
N GLY A 36 -7.21 -3.28 3.76
CA GLY A 36 -6.20 -3.09 4.82
C GLY A 36 -5.13 -2.03 4.53
N GLY A 37 -5.39 -1.10 3.61
CA GLY A 37 -4.43 -0.11 3.13
C GLY A 37 -3.61 -0.56 1.91
N TYR A 38 -3.77 -1.81 1.46
CA TYR A 38 -3.16 -2.32 0.25
C TYR A 38 -3.94 -1.92 -1.00
N LEU A 39 -3.27 -1.86 -2.14
CA LEU A 39 -3.88 -1.52 -3.42
C LEU A 39 -3.97 -2.76 -4.31
N PRO A 40 -5.15 -3.04 -4.92
CA PRO A 40 -5.23 -4.01 -6.00
C PRO A 40 -4.65 -3.41 -7.28
N TRP A 41 -4.72 -4.16 -8.38
CA TRP A 41 -4.77 -3.50 -9.68
C TRP A 41 -6.05 -2.65 -9.79
N PHE A 42 -5.86 -1.38 -10.13
CA PHE A 42 -6.89 -0.36 -10.12
C PHE A 42 -6.92 0.41 -11.44
N SER A 43 -8.06 1.03 -11.72
CA SER A 43 -8.19 2.08 -12.72
C SER A 43 -8.15 3.46 -12.06
N VAL A 44 -7.60 4.43 -12.78
CA VAL A 44 -7.52 5.82 -12.33
C VAL A 44 -8.32 6.69 -13.30
N ASN A 45 -9.14 7.59 -12.75
CA ASN A 45 -9.77 8.68 -13.50
C ASN A 45 -9.77 9.96 -12.65
N ASP A 46 -10.36 11.03 -13.19
CA ASP A 46 -10.39 12.35 -12.53
C ASP A 46 -11.10 12.34 -11.17
N THR A 47 -11.91 11.32 -10.87
CA THR A 47 -12.62 11.17 -9.59
C THR A 47 -11.89 10.31 -8.57
N GLY A 48 -10.84 9.58 -8.96
CA GLY A 48 -10.01 8.81 -8.04
C GLY A 48 -9.65 7.41 -8.51
N LEU A 49 -9.40 6.53 -7.53
CA LEU A 49 -9.02 5.13 -7.72
C LEU A 49 -10.25 4.22 -7.66
N TRP A 50 -10.33 3.31 -8.63
CA TRP A 50 -11.44 2.38 -8.78
C TRP A 50 -10.92 0.95 -8.93
N ARG A 51 -11.60 -0.01 -8.33
CA ARG A 51 -11.28 -1.44 -8.52
C ARG A 51 -11.56 -1.85 -9.96
N MET A 52 -10.69 -2.67 -10.54
CA MET A 52 -10.90 -3.24 -11.87
C MET A 52 -11.94 -4.37 -11.88
N ASP A 53 -12.04 -5.16 -10.80
CA ASP A 53 -13.02 -6.23 -10.64
C ASP A 53 -13.85 -6.03 -9.36
N ALA A 54 -15.18 -6.13 -9.50
CA ALA A 54 -16.15 -6.02 -8.42
C ALA A 54 -16.39 -7.36 -7.70
N ASN A 55 -16.22 -8.49 -8.39
CA ASN A 55 -16.74 -9.79 -7.95
C ASN A 55 -15.79 -10.56 -7.02
N THR A 56 -14.47 -10.34 -7.15
CA THR A 56 -13.48 -10.89 -6.22
C THR A 56 -12.44 -9.82 -5.91
N ALA A 57 -12.08 -9.66 -4.65
CA ALA A 57 -11.01 -8.73 -4.27
C ALA A 57 -9.72 -9.49 -4.02
N SER A 58 -8.64 -9.05 -4.65
CA SER A 58 -7.29 -9.56 -4.37
C SER A 58 -6.29 -8.41 -4.39
N VAL A 59 -5.22 -8.59 -3.62
CA VAL A 59 -4.04 -7.71 -3.64
C VAL A 59 -2.79 -8.55 -3.84
N ASN A 60 -1.83 -8.02 -4.61
CA ASN A 60 -0.53 -8.64 -4.83
C ASN A 60 0.46 -8.15 -3.76
N GLY A 61 1.15 -9.07 -3.10
CA GLY A 61 2.13 -8.80 -2.06
C GLY A 61 3.39 -8.12 -2.61
N GLN A 62 3.87 -8.50 -3.79
CA GLN A 62 5.07 -7.93 -4.42
C GLN A 62 4.85 -6.45 -4.80
N ASP A 63 3.82 -6.13 -5.60
CA ASP A 63 3.52 -4.74 -6.00
C ASP A 63 3.34 -3.83 -4.76
N ASN A 64 2.73 -4.37 -3.70
CA ASN A 64 2.52 -3.62 -2.48
C ASN A 64 3.76 -3.54 -1.58
N GLY A 65 4.66 -4.53 -1.62
CA GLY A 65 5.95 -4.46 -0.96
C GLY A 65 6.80 -3.32 -1.51
N GLU A 66 6.89 -3.23 -2.84
CA GLU A 66 7.54 -2.12 -3.53
C GLU A 66 6.90 -0.77 -3.15
N LEU A 67 5.56 -0.72 -3.11
CA LEU A 67 4.83 0.48 -2.69
C LEU A 67 5.15 0.88 -1.24
N ILE A 68 5.17 -0.05 -0.29
CA ILE A 68 5.49 0.24 1.12
C ILE A 68 6.87 0.90 1.22
N TRP A 69 7.88 0.33 0.57
CA TRP A 69 9.23 0.90 0.59
C TRP A 69 9.27 2.30 -0.04
N ALA A 70 8.53 2.53 -1.13
CA ALA A 70 8.39 3.84 -1.74
C ALA A 70 7.70 4.86 -0.80
N LEU A 71 6.68 4.43 -0.05
CA LEU A 71 5.99 5.28 0.94
C LEU A 71 6.91 5.65 2.10
N VAL A 72 7.73 4.71 2.60
CA VAL A 72 8.73 4.96 3.64
C VAL A 72 9.79 5.96 3.16
N ALA A 73 10.28 5.79 1.93
CA ALA A 73 11.25 6.73 1.33
C ALA A 73 10.64 8.14 1.14
N ALA A 74 9.37 8.22 0.72
CA ALA A 74 8.66 9.48 0.60
C ALA A 74 8.43 10.16 1.96
N TYR A 75 8.03 9.40 2.98
CA TYR A 75 7.94 9.90 4.37
C TYR A 75 9.27 10.52 4.82
N LYS A 76 10.39 9.80 4.66
CA LYS A 76 11.71 10.30 5.07
C LYS A 76 12.08 11.59 4.33
N SER A 77 11.90 11.62 3.02
CA SER A 77 12.23 12.77 2.17
C SER A 77 11.37 14.00 2.50
N LEU A 78 10.07 13.80 2.73
CA LEU A 78 9.15 14.87 3.14
C LEU A 78 9.50 15.42 4.52
N ASN A 79 9.85 14.53 5.46
CA ASN A 79 10.25 14.93 6.80
C ASN A 79 11.55 15.75 6.79
N ASP A 80 12.56 15.29 6.04
CA ASP A 80 13.86 15.97 5.93
C ASP A 80 13.76 17.35 5.26
N SER A 81 12.82 17.51 4.33
CA SER A 81 12.54 18.79 3.66
C SER A 81 11.60 19.71 4.45
N GLY A 82 11.20 19.34 5.67
CA GLY A 82 10.32 20.14 6.53
C GLY A 82 8.84 20.13 6.14
N ASN A 83 8.42 19.26 5.21
CA ASN A 83 7.03 19.08 4.79
C ASN A 83 6.28 18.15 5.76
N LEU A 84 6.24 18.52 7.05
CA LEU A 84 5.87 17.64 8.16
C LEU A 84 4.42 17.12 8.07
N ASP A 85 3.47 17.96 7.66
CA ASP A 85 2.05 17.55 7.56
C ASP A 85 1.86 16.45 6.50
N LEU A 86 2.54 16.57 5.36
CA LEU A 86 2.46 15.55 4.31
C LEU A 86 3.26 14.31 4.71
N ALA A 87 4.43 14.48 5.35
CA ALA A 87 5.22 13.37 5.87
C ALA A 87 4.40 12.50 6.84
N GLU A 88 3.67 13.13 7.76
CA GLU A 88 2.85 12.44 8.75
C GLU A 88 1.72 11.62 8.11
N ARG A 89 1.12 12.11 7.01
CA ARG A 89 0.12 11.33 6.25
C ARG A 89 0.71 10.07 5.64
N TYR A 90 1.90 10.17 5.05
CA TYR A 90 2.61 9.01 4.51
C TYR A 90 2.97 8.00 5.60
N LYS A 91 3.47 8.48 6.74
CA LYS A 91 3.75 7.63 7.91
C LYS A 91 2.49 6.89 8.38
N ASN A 92 1.39 7.61 8.57
CA ASN A 92 0.13 7.01 9.00
C ASN A 92 -0.39 5.96 8.02
N TYR A 93 -0.19 6.15 6.71
CA TYR A 93 -0.58 5.15 5.71
C TYR A 93 0.27 3.88 5.80
N VAL A 94 1.59 4.02 5.99
CA VAL A 94 2.48 2.88 6.26
C VAL A 94 2.05 2.14 7.52
N ASP A 95 1.72 2.85 8.60
CA ASP A 95 1.26 2.24 9.85
C ASP A 95 -0.04 1.43 9.66
N ILE A 96 -0.96 1.91 8.82
CA ILE A 96 -2.17 1.16 8.43
C ILE A 96 -1.80 -0.15 7.73
N MET A 97 -0.90 -0.11 6.75
CA MET A 97 -0.46 -1.31 6.02
C MET A 97 0.24 -2.30 6.97
N SER A 98 1.20 -1.82 7.76
CA SER A 98 1.96 -2.64 8.71
C SER A 98 1.04 -3.34 9.73
N LYS A 99 0.02 -2.65 10.24
CA LYS A 99 -0.96 -3.24 11.18
C LYS A 99 -1.75 -4.41 10.57
N ASN A 100 -1.99 -4.39 9.26
CA ASN A 100 -2.83 -5.37 8.57
C ASN A 100 -2.02 -6.48 7.86
N MET A 101 -0.69 -6.33 7.77
CA MET A 101 0.19 -7.24 7.04
C MET A 101 0.04 -8.69 7.47
N GLU A 102 0.15 -8.98 8.77
CA GLU A 102 0.06 -10.36 9.26
C GLU A 102 -1.32 -10.97 9.01
N ILE A 103 -2.38 -10.17 9.16
CA ILE A 103 -3.76 -10.63 8.96
C ILE A 103 -3.98 -11.07 7.50
N MET A 104 -3.45 -10.29 6.56
CA MET A 104 -3.69 -10.48 5.13
C MET A 104 -2.71 -11.45 4.48
N PHE A 105 -1.41 -11.33 4.79
CA PHE A 105 -0.35 -12.00 4.04
C PHE A 105 0.35 -13.12 4.79
N LEU A 106 0.36 -13.14 6.13
CA LEU A 106 1.01 -14.23 6.85
C LEU A 106 0.14 -15.49 6.82
N LYS A 107 0.70 -16.58 6.29
CA LYS A 107 0.17 -17.94 6.44
C LYS A 107 1.07 -18.70 7.40
N LYS A 108 0.51 -19.08 8.55
CA LYS A 108 1.23 -19.82 9.58
C LYS A 108 0.42 -21.00 10.11
N ASN A 109 1.07 -22.15 10.25
CA ASN A 109 0.58 -23.31 10.98
C ASN A 109 1.71 -23.90 11.85
N SER A 110 1.53 -25.10 12.40
CA SER A 110 2.52 -25.71 13.29
C SER A 110 3.85 -26.08 12.61
N THR A 111 3.89 -26.21 11.29
CA THR A 111 5.06 -26.68 10.53
C THR A 111 5.54 -25.71 9.44
N PHE A 112 4.82 -24.60 9.21
CA PHE A 112 5.08 -23.66 8.13
C PHE A 112 4.73 -22.22 8.54
N ALA A 113 5.56 -21.27 8.13
CA ALA A 113 5.27 -19.85 8.15
C ALA A 113 5.80 -19.22 6.84
N GLY A 114 4.96 -18.48 6.13
CA GLY A 114 5.35 -17.80 4.89
C GLY A 114 4.39 -16.67 4.53
N LEU A 115 4.89 -15.70 3.78
CA LEU A 115 4.10 -14.60 3.24
C LEU A 115 3.48 -15.01 1.91
N ARG A 116 2.17 -14.84 1.75
CA ARG A 116 1.47 -15.16 0.51
C ARG A 116 1.87 -14.17 -0.60
N CYS A 117 1.97 -14.63 -1.85
CA CYS A 117 2.11 -13.74 -3.01
C CYS A 117 0.88 -12.86 -3.22
N SER A 118 -0.30 -13.36 -2.88
CA SER A 118 -1.56 -12.64 -3.01
C SER A 118 -2.47 -12.93 -1.82
N ALA A 119 -3.27 -11.93 -1.45
CA ALA A 119 -4.36 -12.09 -0.49
C ALA A 119 -5.68 -11.86 -1.21
N ALA A 120 -6.48 -12.92 -1.35
CA ALA A 120 -7.85 -12.85 -1.86
C ALA A 120 -8.86 -12.82 -0.72
N PHE A 121 -9.96 -12.10 -0.91
CA PHE A 121 -10.99 -11.85 0.10
C PHE A 121 -12.34 -11.46 -0.52
N ASN A 122 -13.43 -11.61 0.25
CA ASN A 122 -14.78 -11.25 -0.17
C ASN A 122 -15.30 -9.99 0.54
N ALA A 123 -15.09 -9.87 1.85
CA ALA A 123 -15.55 -8.70 2.60
C ALA A 123 -14.61 -7.50 2.38
N THR A 124 -15.08 -6.51 1.62
CA THR A 124 -14.27 -5.37 1.15
C THR A 124 -14.55 -4.09 1.93
N THR A 125 -15.65 -4.03 2.68
CA THR A 125 -16.09 -2.83 3.43
C THR A 125 -15.83 -2.91 4.93
N THR A 126 -15.30 -4.03 5.42
CA THR A 126 -14.96 -4.24 6.83
C THR A 126 -13.44 -4.32 7.01
N PRO A 127 -12.86 -3.87 8.14
CA PRO A 127 -11.43 -4.03 8.40
C PRO A 127 -10.94 -5.48 8.31
N PRO A 128 -9.64 -5.71 8.06
CA PRO A 128 -9.10 -7.06 7.95
C PRO A 128 -9.33 -7.93 9.19
N VAL A 129 -9.86 -9.13 8.96
CA VAL A 129 -9.96 -10.22 9.94
C VAL A 129 -9.44 -11.51 9.32
N ALA A 130 -8.69 -12.30 10.06
CA ALA A 130 -7.91 -13.43 9.52
C ALA A 130 -8.75 -14.47 8.76
N THR A 131 -10.01 -14.66 9.14
CA THR A 131 -10.94 -15.61 8.51
C THR A 131 -11.43 -15.18 7.13
N ASN A 132 -11.16 -13.94 6.70
CA ASN A 132 -11.61 -13.40 5.42
C ASN A 132 -10.57 -13.52 4.30
N TYR A 133 -9.34 -13.94 4.60
CA TYR A 133 -8.24 -13.96 3.63
C TYR A 133 -7.77 -15.37 3.33
N TRP A 134 -7.54 -15.65 2.05
CA TRP A 134 -6.96 -16.90 1.58
C TRP A 134 -5.96 -16.64 0.44
N SER A 135 -5.18 -17.67 0.13
CA SER A 135 -4.28 -17.68 -1.03
C SER A 135 -5.04 -18.16 -2.26
N THR A 136 -4.91 -17.49 -3.39
CA THR A 136 -5.45 -18.01 -4.67
C THR A 136 -4.71 -19.25 -5.12
N ASP A 137 -3.41 -19.32 -4.82
CA ASP A 137 -2.49 -20.38 -5.23
C ASP A 137 -1.50 -20.73 -4.09
N ASN A 138 -0.74 -21.81 -4.24
CA ASN A 138 0.40 -22.13 -3.37
C ASN A 138 1.64 -21.30 -3.77
N CYS A 139 1.51 -19.97 -3.73
CA CYS A 139 2.59 -19.02 -4.01
C CYS A 139 2.97 -18.27 -2.74
N TYR A 140 4.27 -18.23 -2.43
CA TYR A 140 4.84 -17.46 -1.32
C TYR A 140 5.93 -16.50 -1.82
N LEU A 141 6.13 -15.43 -1.06
CA LEU A 141 7.24 -14.51 -1.25
C LEU A 141 8.49 -15.11 -0.59
N ASP A 142 9.07 -16.14 -1.22
CA ASP A 142 10.20 -16.93 -0.70
C ASP A 142 11.39 -17.01 -1.67
N ASP A 143 11.38 -16.17 -2.71
CA ASP A 143 12.47 -15.99 -3.66
C ASP A 143 13.17 -14.63 -3.47
N PRO A 144 14.39 -14.45 -4.00
CA PRO A 144 15.16 -13.21 -3.84
C PRO A 144 14.74 -12.09 -4.83
N TYR A 145 13.63 -12.22 -5.55
CA TYR A 145 13.25 -11.27 -6.59
C TYR A 145 12.10 -10.38 -6.11
N GLY A 146 12.40 -9.10 -5.82
CA GLY A 146 11.39 -8.06 -5.56
C GLY A 146 10.62 -8.18 -4.23
N ASN A 147 10.99 -9.13 -3.38
CA ASN A 147 10.24 -9.55 -2.19
C ASN A 147 10.97 -9.29 -0.85
N GLU A 148 12.08 -8.54 -0.87
CA GLU A 148 12.94 -8.23 0.28
C GLU A 148 12.64 -6.85 0.93
#